data_AF-A0A1A9HEJ6-F1
#
_entry.id   AF-A0A1A9HEJ6-F1
#
_cell.length_a   1.000
_cell.length_b   1.000
_cell.length_c   1.000
_cell.angle_alpha   90.00
_cell.angle_beta   90.00
_cell.angle_gamma   90.00
#
_symmetry.space_group_name_H-M   'P 1'
#
loop_
_entity.id
_entity.type
_entity.pdbx_description
1 polymer ?
#
loop_
_entity_poly.entity_id
_entity_poly.type
_entity_poly.pdbx_seq_one_letter_code
_entity_poly.pdbx_strand_id
1 'polypeptide(L)'
;MFELEEELKELFDIYEKSCHELYLVGGCVRDCLMGVTPKDYDLTSNALVSESKELLLKHHFRVLETGIKHGTITALKNHQSYEITTFRVEKGHIKHRKPKELVFSARLTDDLKRRDFSMNAIAYSPTKGLIDPFKGQNAIKNQLIACVGDVRLRFFEDALRILRALRFSATLGFKIEINTKKAVFAYKDLLKHLSKERLQSELNKLLMGKNAHEVIKEYQEILELVIQEKIKEVEFLKNAPFNLELRLLGFFKYPKSLENLRYPKKIIVLFAKAKECHQAFLNTHNKTELKFLLKNYDLEPFNLALDFYALENPKHALKIKGLFKEIFNANEPFKKEHLALKGGTLQSLGYQHQKIGEILNACLDLVIVNPKHNSLEFLIEWVKDRYLPNDAINLSPIGQKNKN
;
A
#
# COMPACT_ATOMS: atom_id res chain seq x y z
N MET A 1 13.89 -26.48 17.42
CA MET A 1 13.68 -27.41 16.28
C MET A 1 12.47 -26.88 15.50
N PHE A 2 12.38 -27.05 14.18
CA PHE A 2 11.22 -26.56 13.42
C PHE A 2 9.96 -27.29 13.92
N GLU A 3 9.13 -26.62 14.71
CA GLU A 3 7.83 -27.16 15.11
C GLU A 3 6.88 -27.02 13.93
N LEU A 4 6.61 -28.14 13.27
CA LEU A 4 5.67 -28.17 12.15
C LEU A 4 4.25 -28.39 12.67
N GLU A 5 3.33 -27.58 12.15
CA GLU A 5 1.88 -27.74 12.29
C GLU A 5 1.43 -29.11 11.74
N GLU A 6 0.28 -29.61 12.20
CA GLU A 6 -0.21 -30.95 11.87
C GLU A 6 -0.42 -31.13 10.36
N GLU A 7 -1.02 -30.15 9.69
CA GLU A 7 -1.27 -30.18 8.25
C GLU A 7 0.02 -30.16 7.44
N LEU A 8 1.06 -29.50 7.95
CA LEU A 8 2.36 -29.46 7.30
C LEU A 8 3.06 -30.82 7.42
N LYS A 9 2.97 -31.48 8.57
CA LYS A 9 3.43 -32.88 8.75
C LYS A 9 2.68 -33.82 7.81
N GLU A 10 1.36 -33.67 7.71
CA GLU A 10 0.54 -34.45 6.78
C GLU A 10 0.99 -34.27 5.32
N LEU A 11 1.30 -33.04 4.90
CA LEU A 11 1.85 -32.79 3.55
C LEU A 11 3.18 -33.51 3.33
N PHE A 12 4.11 -33.46 4.29
CA PHE A 12 5.37 -34.21 4.18
C PHE A 12 5.10 -35.72 4.04
N ASP A 13 4.23 -36.28 4.89
CA ASP A 13 3.86 -37.71 4.83
C ASP A 13 3.25 -38.10 3.48
N ILE A 14 2.35 -37.28 2.92
CA ILE A 14 1.68 -37.54 1.64
C ILE A 14 2.71 -37.62 0.51
N TYR A 15 3.61 -36.66 0.44
CA TYR A 15 4.61 -36.59 -0.63
C TYR A 15 5.64 -37.72 -0.48
N GLU A 16 6.13 -37.97 0.73
CA GLU A 16 7.12 -39.03 0.99
C GLU A 16 6.57 -40.43 0.69
N LYS A 17 5.32 -40.74 1.11
CA LYS A 17 4.65 -42.01 0.80
C LYS A 17 4.39 -42.19 -0.70
N SER A 18 4.41 -41.10 -1.45
CA SER A 18 4.23 -41.07 -2.90
C SER A 18 5.56 -40.99 -3.66
N CYS A 19 6.70 -41.27 -3.00
CA CYS A 19 8.04 -41.23 -3.56
C CYS A 19 8.48 -39.84 -4.10
N HIS A 20 7.87 -38.78 -3.60
CA HIS A 20 8.26 -37.40 -3.89
C HIS A 20 8.99 -36.77 -2.72
N GLU A 21 9.98 -35.94 -3.04
CA GLU A 21 10.64 -35.09 -2.06
C GLU A 21 9.79 -33.84 -1.82
N LEU A 22 9.71 -33.38 -0.59
CA LEU A 22 9.08 -32.12 -0.24
C LEU A 22 10.02 -31.37 0.71
N TYR A 23 10.10 -30.04 0.54
CA TYR A 23 10.89 -29.18 1.39
C TYR A 23 10.16 -27.86 1.64
N LEU A 24 10.22 -27.38 2.87
CA LEU A 24 10.04 -25.95 3.16
C LEU A 24 11.21 -25.18 2.55
N VAL A 25 10.95 -24.01 1.97
CA VAL A 25 11.99 -23.19 1.33
C VAL A 25 11.70 -21.69 1.44
N GLY A 26 12.71 -20.85 1.25
CA GLY A 26 12.46 -19.42 1.07
C GLY A 26 12.25 -18.67 2.38
N GLY A 27 11.25 -17.78 2.38
CA GLY A 27 11.02 -16.86 3.49
C GLY A 27 10.59 -17.57 4.77
N CYS A 28 9.78 -18.64 4.67
CA CYS A 28 9.32 -19.37 5.84
C CYS A 28 10.48 -20.03 6.60
N VAL A 29 11.44 -20.64 5.90
CA VAL A 29 12.64 -21.23 6.53
C VAL A 29 13.48 -20.16 7.20
N ARG A 30 13.69 -19.01 6.53
CA ARG A 30 14.39 -17.87 7.12
C ARG A 30 13.72 -17.40 8.41
N ASP A 31 12.40 -17.21 8.36
CA ASP A 31 11.63 -16.68 9.50
C ASP A 31 11.68 -17.66 10.67
N CYS A 32 11.51 -18.97 10.44
CA CYS A 32 11.69 -20.00 11.45
C CYS A 32 13.11 -19.98 12.07
N LEU A 33 14.17 -19.82 11.27
CA LEU A 33 15.55 -19.71 11.76
C LEU A 33 15.79 -18.43 12.57
N MET A 34 14.99 -17.39 12.35
CA MET A 34 14.98 -16.16 13.13
C MET A 34 14.06 -16.23 14.36
N GLY A 35 13.40 -17.36 14.62
CA GLY A 35 12.43 -17.51 15.71
C GLY A 35 11.10 -16.78 15.47
N VAL A 36 10.76 -16.52 14.22
CA VAL A 36 9.51 -15.86 13.79
C VAL A 36 8.59 -16.89 13.13
N THR A 37 7.33 -16.96 13.56
CA THR A 37 6.32 -17.81 12.92
C THR A 37 6.01 -17.29 11.50
N PRO A 38 6.20 -18.09 10.45
CA PRO A 38 5.83 -17.72 9.09
C PRO A 38 4.31 -17.52 8.96
N LYS A 39 3.89 -16.63 8.06
CA LYS A 39 2.47 -16.47 7.70
C LYS A 39 2.06 -17.38 6.54
N ASP A 40 2.97 -17.51 5.58
CA ASP A 40 2.80 -18.28 4.37
C ASP A 40 3.91 -19.34 4.31
N TYR A 41 3.55 -20.56 3.92
CA TYR A 41 4.48 -21.66 3.78
C TYR A 41 4.76 -21.94 2.30
N ASP A 42 5.97 -21.60 1.88
CA ASP A 42 6.50 -21.95 0.56
C ASP A 42 7.15 -23.34 0.63
N LEU A 43 6.68 -24.24 -0.22
CA LEU A 43 7.22 -25.58 -0.39
C LEU A 43 7.75 -25.80 -1.81
N THR A 44 8.66 -26.76 -1.92
CA THR A 44 9.13 -27.21 -3.22
C THR A 44 9.30 -28.71 -3.26
N SER A 45 9.03 -29.30 -4.43
CA SER A 45 9.01 -30.74 -4.63
C SER A 45 9.57 -31.12 -6.00
N ASN A 46 10.04 -32.35 -6.14
CA ASN A 46 10.30 -32.95 -7.46
C ASN A 46 9.01 -33.38 -8.18
N ALA A 47 7.86 -33.41 -7.49
CA ALA A 47 6.56 -33.69 -8.10
C ALA A 47 6.17 -32.60 -9.11
N LEU A 48 5.69 -33.03 -10.27
CA LEU A 48 5.07 -32.14 -11.25
C LEU A 48 3.76 -31.58 -10.71
N VAL A 49 3.33 -30.44 -11.23
CA VAL A 49 2.07 -29.78 -10.83
C VAL A 49 0.87 -30.72 -10.92
N SER A 50 0.80 -31.57 -11.95
CA SER A 50 -0.27 -32.56 -12.12
C SER A 50 -0.26 -33.63 -11.04
N GLU A 51 0.92 -34.14 -10.68
CA GLU A 51 1.11 -35.16 -9.64
C GLU A 51 0.75 -34.56 -8.27
N SER A 52 1.30 -33.38 -7.95
CA SER A 52 0.94 -32.62 -6.75
C SER A 52 -0.56 -32.39 -6.64
N LYS A 53 -1.24 -32.00 -7.74
CA LYS A 53 -2.69 -31.79 -7.76
C LYS A 53 -3.44 -33.06 -7.39
N GLU A 54 -3.09 -34.18 -8.02
CA GLU A 54 -3.74 -35.48 -7.78
C GLU A 54 -3.59 -35.92 -6.32
N LEU A 55 -2.36 -35.84 -5.79
CA LEU A 55 -2.07 -36.16 -4.39
C LEU A 55 -2.87 -35.29 -3.43
N LEU A 56 -2.88 -33.98 -3.63
CA LEU A 56 -3.59 -33.05 -2.77
C LEU A 56 -5.11 -33.32 -2.76
N LEU A 57 -5.71 -33.52 -3.93
CA LEU A 57 -7.15 -33.82 -4.04
C LEU A 57 -7.52 -35.14 -3.38
N LYS A 58 -6.69 -36.18 -3.54
CA LYS A 58 -6.87 -37.49 -2.90
C LYS A 58 -6.86 -37.41 -1.37
N HIS A 59 -6.13 -36.44 -0.82
CA HIS A 59 -5.99 -36.22 0.62
C HIS A 59 -6.80 -35.02 1.14
N HIS A 60 -7.89 -34.67 0.46
CA HIS A 60 -8.88 -33.67 0.88
C HIS A 60 -8.35 -32.23 1.04
N PHE A 61 -7.26 -31.88 0.34
CA PHE A 61 -6.87 -30.48 0.19
C PHE A 61 -7.68 -29.83 -0.92
N ARG A 62 -8.15 -28.60 -0.68
CA ARG A 62 -8.66 -27.77 -1.77
C ARG A 62 -7.46 -27.21 -2.54
N VAL A 63 -7.55 -27.20 -3.86
CA VAL A 63 -6.45 -26.80 -4.73
C VAL A 63 -6.82 -25.54 -5.52
N LEU A 64 -5.92 -24.55 -5.54
CA LEU A 64 -6.01 -23.38 -6.42
C LEU A 64 -4.93 -23.43 -7.50
N GLU A 65 -5.33 -23.16 -8.74
CA GLU A 65 -4.49 -23.31 -9.94
C GLU A 65 -3.91 -21.98 -10.47
N THR A 66 -3.89 -20.95 -9.63
CA THR A 66 -3.47 -19.59 -10.01
C THR A 66 -1.98 -19.48 -10.38
N GLY A 67 -1.17 -20.48 -10.02
CA GLY A 67 0.29 -20.52 -10.22
C GLY A 67 0.82 -21.51 -11.27
N ILE A 68 -0.04 -22.25 -11.99
CA ILE A 68 0.40 -23.40 -12.82
C ILE A 68 1.41 -22.98 -13.90
N LYS A 69 1.25 -21.81 -14.51
CA LYS A 69 2.18 -21.26 -15.51
C LYS A 69 3.60 -21.04 -14.97
N HIS A 70 3.74 -21.06 -13.66
CA HIS A 70 5.01 -20.94 -12.95
C HIS A 70 5.42 -22.27 -12.29
N GLY A 71 4.71 -23.37 -12.51
CA GLY A 71 5.02 -24.64 -11.85
C GLY A 71 4.62 -24.64 -10.37
N THR A 72 3.67 -23.80 -9.97
CA THR A 72 3.21 -23.66 -8.59
C THR A 72 1.74 -24.01 -8.49
N ILE A 73 1.37 -24.70 -7.40
CA ILE A 73 -0.01 -24.97 -7.03
C ILE A 73 -0.22 -24.59 -5.57
N THR A 74 -1.39 -24.09 -5.22
CA THR A 74 -1.70 -23.71 -3.84
C THR A 74 -2.65 -24.74 -3.23
N ALA A 75 -2.22 -25.41 -2.16
CA ALA A 75 -3.06 -26.26 -1.35
C ALA A 75 -3.68 -25.46 -0.20
N LEU A 76 -4.96 -25.68 0.08
CA LEU A 76 -5.72 -25.04 1.15
C LEU A 76 -6.35 -26.09 2.05
N LYS A 77 -6.13 -25.97 3.36
CA LYS A 77 -6.76 -26.78 4.41
C LYS A 77 -6.86 -25.98 5.70
N ASN A 78 -7.99 -26.05 6.40
CA ASN A 78 -8.21 -25.35 7.68
C ASN A 78 -7.84 -23.86 7.68
N HIS A 79 -8.17 -23.15 6.60
CA HIS A 79 -7.84 -21.73 6.37
C HIS A 79 -6.34 -21.41 6.22
N GLN A 80 -5.46 -22.41 6.20
CA GLN A 80 -4.04 -22.25 5.90
C GLN A 80 -3.75 -22.54 4.43
N SER A 81 -2.79 -21.79 3.86
CA SER A 81 -2.36 -21.96 2.48
C SER A 81 -0.90 -22.40 2.37
N TYR A 82 -0.65 -23.33 1.44
CA TYR A 82 0.65 -23.93 1.17
C TYR A 82 0.96 -23.81 -0.32
N GLU A 83 1.96 -23.02 -0.68
CA GLU A 83 2.38 -22.87 -2.07
C GLU A 83 3.43 -23.92 -2.41
N ILE A 84 3.08 -24.90 -3.24
CA ILE A 84 3.96 -26.01 -3.61
C ILE A 84 4.46 -25.78 -5.03
N THR A 85 5.77 -25.63 -5.19
CA THR A 85 6.42 -25.35 -6.48
C THR A 85 7.32 -26.48 -6.91
N THR A 86 7.11 -27.01 -8.12
CA THR A 86 7.99 -28.01 -8.72
C THR A 86 9.40 -27.45 -8.91
N PHE A 87 10.43 -28.26 -8.63
CA PHE A 87 11.83 -27.95 -8.93
C PHE A 87 11.98 -27.49 -10.37
N ARG A 88 12.69 -26.38 -10.56
CA ARG A 88 12.84 -25.76 -11.88
C ARG A 88 14.16 -25.04 -12.03
N VAL A 89 14.60 -24.96 -13.27
CA VAL A 89 15.70 -24.13 -13.75
C VAL A 89 15.12 -23.06 -14.67
N GLU A 90 15.67 -21.86 -14.59
CA GLU A 90 15.34 -20.77 -15.50
C GLU A 90 16.26 -20.88 -16.73
N LYS A 91 15.71 -21.15 -17.92
CA LYS A 91 16.45 -21.19 -19.20
C LYS A 91 16.04 -20.05 -20.13
N GLY A 92 17.04 -19.55 -20.86
CA GLY A 92 16.89 -18.54 -21.91
C GLY A 92 17.04 -17.11 -21.39
N HIS A 93 18.17 -16.48 -21.74
CA HIS A 93 18.37 -15.05 -21.57
C HIS A 93 17.81 -14.31 -22.79
N ILE A 94 16.80 -13.48 -22.59
CA ILE A 94 16.50 -12.40 -23.53
C ILE A 94 16.69 -11.09 -22.78
N LYS A 95 17.50 -10.21 -23.34
CA LYS A 95 17.71 -8.82 -22.87
C LYS A 95 16.39 -8.23 -22.36
N HIS A 96 16.35 -7.94 -21.05
CA HIS A 96 15.27 -7.20 -20.38
C HIS A 96 13.90 -7.89 -20.24
N ARG A 97 13.82 -9.23 -20.35
CA ARG A 97 12.58 -10.00 -20.06
C ARG A 97 12.84 -11.19 -19.15
N LYS A 98 11.77 -11.69 -18.51
CA LYS A 98 11.77 -12.95 -17.75
C LYS A 98 12.37 -14.10 -18.58
N PRO A 99 12.96 -15.12 -17.93
CA PRO A 99 13.39 -16.35 -18.61
C PRO A 99 12.29 -16.88 -19.52
N LYS A 100 12.65 -17.25 -20.75
CA LYS A 100 11.68 -17.62 -21.80
C LYS A 100 11.03 -18.97 -21.52
N GLU A 101 11.70 -19.83 -20.74
CA GLU A 101 11.26 -21.20 -20.50
C GLU A 101 11.65 -21.65 -19.08
N LEU A 102 10.67 -22.17 -18.35
CA LEU A 102 10.90 -22.88 -17.08
C LEU A 102 11.07 -24.35 -17.42
N VAL A 103 12.24 -24.91 -17.08
CA VAL A 103 12.52 -26.33 -17.29
C VAL A 103 12.54 -27.01 -15.94
N PHE A 104 11.71 -28.05 -15.76
CA PHE A 104 11.69 -28.78 -14.50
C PHE A 104 13.04 -29.48 -14.24
N SER A 105 13.49 -29.48 -12.99
CA SER A 105 14.71 -30.17 -12.56
C SER A 105 14.34 -31.30 -11.61
N ALA A 106 15.19 -32.32 -11.52
CA ALA A 106 15.11 -33.34 -10.49
C ALA A 106 15.90 -32.97 -9.21
N ARG A 107 16.64 -31.86 -9.20
CA ARG A 107 17.58 -31.50 -8.11
C ARG A 107 17.14 -30.25 -7.37
N LEU A 108 16.95 -30.37 -6.05
CA LEU A 108 16.67 -29.25 -5.15
C LEU A 108 17.71 -28.12 -5.27
N THR A 109 18.99 -28.46 -5.42
CA THR A 109 20.07 -27.46 -5.51
C THR A 109 19.90 -26.52 -6.70
N ASP A 110 19.27 -26.98 -7.79
CA ASP A 110 18.99 -26.14 -8.95
C ASP A 110 17.89 -25.10 -8.64
N ASP A 111 16.86 -25.51 -7.88
CA ASP A 111 15.82 -24.58 -7.40
C ASP A 111 16.39 -23.54 -6.44
N LEU A 112 17.24 -23.95 -5.50
CA LEU A 112 17.86 -23.05 -4.54
C LEU A 112 18.81 -22.06 -5.23
N LYS A 113 19.51 -22.48 -6.29
CA LYS A 113 20.51 -21.65 -7.01
C LYS A 113 19.89 -20.45 -7.72
N ARG A 114 18.66 -20.57 -8.22
CA ARG A 114 17.97 -19.48 -8.94
C ARG A 114 17.33 -18.44 -8.01
N ARG A 115 17.26 -18.70 -6.70
CA ARG A 115 16.68 -17.78 -5.72
C ARG A 115 17.45 -16.48 -5.64
N ASP A 116 16.81 -15.47 -5.03
CA ASP A 116 17.32 -14.11 -5.02
C ASP A 116 18.50 -13.94 -4.06
N PHE A 117 18.33 -14.31 -2.80
CA PHE A 117 19.29 -14.07 -1.73
C PHE A 117 19.59 -15.35 -0.94
N SER A 118 20.84 -15.49 -0.48
CA SER A 118 21.29 -16.66 0.29
C SER A 118 20.40 -16.95 1.49
N MET A 119 19.96 -15.92 2.22
CA MET A 119 19.06 -16.08 3.37
C MET A 119 17.71 -16.73 3.02
N ASN A 120 17.30 -16.71 1.76
CA ASN A 120 16.08 -17.34 1.25
C ASN A 120 16.38 -18.61 0.44
N ALA A 121 17.64 -19.01 0.31
CA ALA A 121 18.09 -20.16 -0.47
C ALA A 121 18.43 -21.35 0.43
N ILE A 122 17.58 -21.57 1.44
CA ILE A 122 17.67 -22.63 2.44
C ILE A 122 16.42 -23.50 2.28
N ALA A 123 16.60 -24.81 2.43
CA ALA A 123 15.53 -25.79 2.44
C ALA A 123 15.52 -26.57 3.77
N TYR A 124 14.34 -27.02 4.18
CA TYR A 124 14.16 -27.89 5.33
C TYR A 124 13.18 -29.02 5.02
N SER A 125 13.53 -30.23 5.45
CA SER A 125 12.63 -31.39 5.48
C SER A 125 12.77 -32.09 6.84
N PRO A 126 11.69 -32.65 7.42
CA PRO A 126 11.76 -33.44 8.66
C PRO A 126 12.73 -34.62 8.57
N THR A 127 12.77 -35.29 7.42
CA THR A 127 13.56 -36.52 7.20
C THR A 127 15.01 -36.22 6.81
N LYS A 128 15.24 -35.10 6.11
CA LYS A 128 16.58 -34.74 5.59
C LYS A 128 17.26 -33.62 6.38
N GLY A 129 16.55 -32.98 7.30
CA GLY A 129 17.03 -31.83 8.06
C GLY A 129 17.18 -30.57 7.19
N LEU A 130 18.09 -29.70 7.62
CA LEU A 130 18.34 -28.41 6.98
C LEU A 130 19.38 -28.54 5.85
N ILE A 131 19.05 -27.99 4.69
CA ILE A 131 19.89 -28.01 3.48
C ILE A 131 20.21 -26.57 3.09
N ASP A 132 21.49 -26.20 3.22
CA ASP A 132 21.96 -24.83 3.01
C ASP A 132 23.23 -24.77 2.11
N PRO A 133 23.10 -25.05 0.81
CA PRO A 133 24.24 -25.04 -0.11
C PRO A 133 24.81 -23.64 -0.39
N PHE A 134 24.06 -22.57 -0.06
CA PHE A 134 24.41 -21.18 -0.39
C PHE A 134 24.68 -20.29 0.83
N LYS A 135 24.96 -20.91 2.00
CA LYS A 135 25.36 -20.25 3.24
C LYS A 135 24.31 -19.23 3.75
N GLY A 136 23.03 -19.52 3.56
CA GLY A 136 21.91 -18.73 4.05
C GLY A 136 21.87 -18.58 5.56
N GLN A 137 22.23 -19.61 6.34
CA GLN A 137 22.31 -19.49 7.80
C GLN A 137 23.36 -18.45 8.22
N ASN A 138 24.50 -18.42 7.53
CA ASN A 138 25.53 -17.40 7.77
C ASN A 138 25.03 -16.01 7.40
N ALA A 139 24.28 -15.87 6.30
CA ALA A 139 23.67 -14.61 5.91
C ALA A 139 22.65 -14.12 6.95
N ILE A 140 21.82 -15.02 7.51
CA ILE A 140 20.87 -14.70 8.58
C ILE A 140 21.62 -14.29 9.86
N LYS A 141 22.59 -15.09 10.29
CA LYS A 141 23.40 -14.83 11.50
C LYS A 141 24.11 -13.46 11.43
N ASN A 142 24.65 -13.12 10.27
CA ASN A 142 25.35 -11.86 10.05
C ASN A 142 24.42 -10.71 9.63
N GLN A 143 23.11 -10.96 9.51
CA GLN A 143 22.11 -9.99 9.06
C GLN A 143 22.47 -9.35 7.71
N LEU A 144 22.87 -10.17 6.73
CA LEU A 144 23.30 -9.75 5.40
C LEU A 144 22.34 -10.21 4.30
N ILE A 145 22.01 -9.30 3.40
CA ILE A 145 21.30 -9.57 2.14
C ILE A 145 22.37 -9.72 1.05
N ALA A 146 22.71 -10.96 0.75
CA ALA A 146 23.67 -11.33 -0.29
C ALA A 146 22.98 -12.15 -1.37
N CYS A 147 23.24 -11.84 -2.64
CA CYS A 147 22.70 -12.60 -3.76
C CYS A 147 23.24 -14.03 -3.83
N VAL A 148 22.43 -14.97 -4.32
CA VAL A 148 22.90 -16.33 -4.61
C VAL A 148 23.80 -16.31 -5.85
N GLY A 149 25.05 -16.77 -5.74
CA GLY A 149 25.98 -16.81 -6.87
C GLY A 149 26.32 -15.42 -7.42
N ASP A 150 26.40 -15.32 -8.76
CA ASP A 150 26.79 -14.07 -9.44
C ASP A 150 25.65 -13.02 -9.41
N VAL A 151 25.92 -11.88 -8.76
CA VAL A 151 24.96 -10.78 -8.56
C VAL A 151 24.44 -10.19 -9.87
N ARG A 152 25.32 -10.06 -10.88
CA ARG A 152 24.93 -9.55 -12.20
C ARG A 152 23.91 -10.51 -12.82
N LEU A 153 24.20 -11.80 -12.85
CA LEU A 153 23.24 -12.80 -13.37
C LEU A 153 21.90 -12.74 -12.63
N ARG A 154 21.90 -12.58 -11.29
CA ARG A 154 20.66 -12.45 -10.51
C ARG A 154 19.78 -11.29 -10.96
N PHE A 155 20.36 -10.11 -11.17
CA PHE A 155 19.57 -8.93 -11.56
C PHE A 155 19.17 -8.92 -13.04
N PHE A 156 19.94 -9.56 -13.92
CA PHE A 156 19.54 -9.74 -15.31
C PHE A 156 18.40 -10.74 -15.49
N GLU A 157 18.28 -11.75 -14.63
CA GLU A 157 17.16 -12.70 -14.64
C GLU A 157 15.86 -12.08 -14.13
N ASP A 158 15.92 -11.31 -13.05
CA ASP A 158 14.79 -10.51 -12.60
C ASP A 158 15.26 -9.24 -11.87
N ALA A 159 15.17 -8.11 -12.55
CA ALA A 159 15.56 -6.82 -12.01
C ALA A 159 14.75 -6.42 -10.77
N LEU A 160 13.58 -7.03 -10.53
CA LEU A 160 12.79 -6.75 -9.32
C LEU A 160 13.56 -7.11 -8.05
N ARG A 161 14.55 -8.01 -8.15
CA ARG A 161 15.43 -8.37 -7.03
C ARG A 161 16.18 -7.17 -6.46
N ILE A 162 16.43 -6.12 -7.24
CA ILE A 162 16.99 -4.85 -6.75
C ILE A 162 16.05 -4.25 -5.69
N LEU A 163 14.77 -4.03 -6.04
CA LEU A 163 13.79 -3.51 -5.09
C LEU A 163 13.52 -4.47 -3.93
N ARG A 164 13.58 -5.79 -4.17
CA ARG A 164 13.43 -6.78 -3.10
C ARG A 164 14.57 -6.69 -2.09
N ALA A 165 15.81 -6.40 -2.51
CA ALA A 165 16.94 -6.20 -1.61
C ALA A 165 16.67 -5.02 -0.67
N LEU A 166 16.26 -3.88 -1.23
CA LEU A 166 15.89 -2.69 -0.47
C LEU A 166 14.70 -2.97 0.47
N ARG A 167 13.64 -3.62 -0.04
CA ARG A 167 12.48 -4.01 0.79
C ARG A 167 12.93 -4.89 1.96
N PHE A 168 13.70 -5.94 1.70
CA PHE A 168 14.16 -6.84 2.76
C PHE A 168 15.04 -6.11 3.77
N SER A 169 15.87 -5.17 3.33
CA SER A 169 16.66 -4.32 4.24
C SER A 169 15.72 -3.48 5.12
N ALA A 170 14.66 -2.91 4.54
CA ALA A 170 13.68 -2.11 5.27
C ALA A 170 12.86 -2.95 6.26
N THR A 171 12.44 -4.16 5.88
CA THR A 171 11.56 -5.00 6.70
C THR A 171 12.30 -5.80 7.77
N LEU A 172 13.47 -6.36 7.42
CA LEU A 172 14.25 -7.23 8.30
C LEU A 172 15.33 -6.48 9.10
N GLY A 173 15.74 -5.29 8.66
CA GLY A 173 16.87 -4.56 9.25
C GLY A 173 18.23 -5.11 8.86
N PHE A 174 18.29 -6.04 7.92
CA PHE A 174 19.54 -6.60 7.41
C PHE A 174 20.24 -5.58 6.50
N LYS A 175 21.58 -5.59 6.52
CA LYS A 175 22.40 -4.78 5.62
C LYS A 175 22.57 -5.48 4.27
N ILE A 176 22.60 -4.72 3.19
CA ILE A 176 22.93 -5.28 1.88
C ILE A 176 24.44 -5.49 1.79
N GLU A 177 24.86 -6.71 1.42
CA GLU A 177 26.27 -7.09 1.29
C GLU A 177 26.98 -6.19 0.26
N ILE A 178 28.27 -5.92 0.45
CA ILE A 178 28.99 -4.86 -0.28
C ILE A 178 28.94 -5.03 -1.81
N ASN A 179 29.11 -6.24 -2.34
CA ASN A 179 29.06 -6.50 -3.78
C ASN A 179 27.63 -6.40 -4.30
N THR A 180 26.67 -6.91 -3.55
CA THR A 180 25.24 -6.77 -3.82
C THR A 180 24.81 -5.31 -3.85
N LYS A 181 25.33 -4.50 -2.90
CA LYS A 181 25.11 -3.06 -2.81
C LYS A 181 25.66 -2.32 -4.03
N LYS A 182 26.91 -2.59 -4.43
CA LYS A 182 27.49 -2.00 -5.65
C LYS A 182 26.64 -2.33 -6.88
N ALA A 183 26.18 -3.57 -6.98
CA ALA A 183 25.38 -4.03 -8.11
C ALA A 183 23.98 -3.39 -8.16
N VAL A 184 23.29 -3.16 -7.02
CA VAL A 184 21.97 -2.52 -7.07
C VAL A 184 22.03 -1.12 -7.68
N PHE A 185 23.11 -0.36 -7.42
CA PHE A 185 23.33 0.94 -8.06
C PHE A 185 23.75 0.80 -9.53
N ALA A 186 24.64 -0.14 -9.85
CA ALA A 186 25.12 -0.35 -11.21
C ALA A 186 24.01 -0.79 -12.19
N TYR A 187 23.01 -1.53 -11.72
CA TYR A 187 21.98 -2.15 -12.55
C TYR A 187 20.57 -1.58 -12.33
N LYS A 188 20.43 -0.49 -11.56
CA LYS A 188 19.11 0.11 -11.24
C LYS A 188 18.26 0.45 -12.47
N ASP A 189 18.89 0.80 -13.59
CA ASP A 189 18.19 1.14 -14.84
C ASP A 189 17.36 -0.03 -15.40
N LEU A 190 17.69 -1.28 -15.05
CA LEU A 190 16.90 -2.44 -15.42
C LEU A 190 15.47 -2.38 -14.87
N LEU A 191 15.23 -1.65 -13.77
CA LEU A 191 13.91 -1.45 -13.19
C LEU A 191 12.94 -0.74 -14.14
N LYS A 192 13.43 0.05 -15.10
CA LYS A 192 12.61 0.75 -16.10
C LYS A 192 11.81 -0.20 -16.99
N HIS A 193 12.28 -1.44 -17.14
CA HIS A 193 11.66 -2.46 -17.99
C HIS A 193 10.64 -3.33 -17.24
N LEU A 194 10.46 -3.13 -15.93
CA LEU A 194 9.50 -3.89 -15.14
C LEU A 194 8.10 -3.28 -15.21
N SER A 195 7.10 -4.14 -15.00
CA SER A 195 5.72 -3.66 -14.87
C SER A 195 5.55 -2.82 -13.62
N LYS A 196 4.70 -1.79 -13.71
CA LYS A 196 4.52 -0.79 -12.67
C LYS A 196 3.90 -1.40 -11.41
N GLU A 197 3.02 -2.37 -11.56
CA GLU A 197 2.36 -3.12 -10.48
C GLU A 197 3.38 -3.90 -9.64
N ARG A 198 4.42 -4.48 -10.26
CA ARG A 198 5.48 -5.19 -9.54
C ARG A 198 6.34 -4.22 -8.73
N LEU A 199 6.71 -3.09 -9.33
CA LEU A 199 7.46 -2.04 -8.65
C LEU A 199 6.66 -1.49 -7.46
N GLN A 200 5.38 -1.19 -7.69
CA GLN A 200 4.43 -0.71 -6.68
C GLN A 200 4.30 -1.68 -5.50
N SER A 201 4.17 -2.98 -5.76
CA SER A 201 4.04 -4.00 -4.70
C SER A 201 5.25 -4.04 -3.78
N GLU A 202 6.47 -4.02 -4.33
CA GLU A 202 7.70 -4.01 -3.54
C GLU A 202 7.88 -2.67 -2.81
N LEU A 203 7.54 -1.54 -3.44
CA LEU A 203 7.59 -0.22 -2.83
C LEU A 203 6.64 -0.11 -1.63
N ASN A 204 5.40 -0.59 -1.75
CA ASN A 204 4.43 -0.60 -0.64
C ASN A 204 4.98 -1.38 0.56
N LYS A 205 5.56 -2.55 0.32
CA LYS A 205 6.15 -3.39 1.38
C LYS A 205 7.38 -2.72 2.00
N LEU A 206 8.21 -2.05 1.19
CA LEU A 206 9.38 -1.31 1.65
C LEU A 206 8.96 -0.16 2.58
N LEU A 207 7.98 0.64 2.17
CA LEU A 207 7.44 1.75 2.97
C LEU A 207 6.85 1.28 4.30
N MET A 208 6.38 0.03 4.37
CA MET A 208 5.87 -0.58 5.60
C MET A 208 6.97 -1.24 6.46
N GLY A 209 8.23 -1.18 6.03
CA GLY A 209 9.37 -1.69 6.79
C GLY A 209 9.74 -0.80 7.99
N LYS A 210 10.23 -1.43 9.06
CA LYS A 210 10.70 -0.72 10.27
C LYS A 210 11.89 0.19 9.98
N ASN A 211 12.74 -0.19 9.03
CA ASN A 211 13.93 0.55 8.61
C ASN A 211 13.72 1.32 7.29
N ALA A 212 12.46 1.60 6.93
CA ALA A 212 12.14 2.32 5.69
C ALA A 212 12.86 3.66 5.58
N HIS A 213 12.92 4.44 6.68
CA HIS A 213 13.63 5.71 6.73
C HIS A 213 15.08 5.60 6.24
N GLU A 214 15.87 4.72 6.89
CA GLU A 214 17.30 4.57 6.58
C GLU A 214 17.53 4.05 5.16
N VAL A 215 16.74 3.06 4.73
CA VAL A 215 16.85 2.49 3.39
C VAL A 215 16.48 3.50 2.32
N ILE A 216 15.41 4.27 2.50
CA ILE A 216 15.01 5.27 1.51
C ILE A 216 16.06 6.38 1.41
N LYS A 217 16.63 6.80 2.53
CA LYS A 217 17.71 7.80 2.57
C LYS A 217 18.98 7.30 1.87
N GLU A 218 19.36 6.05 2.11
CA GLU A 218 20.57 5.46 1.53
C GLU A 218 20.43 5.15 0.03
N TYR A 219 19.27 4.66 -0.40
CA TYR A 219 19.01 4.23 -1.77
C TYR A 219 18.07 5.18 -2.54
N GLN A 220 18.06 6.46 -2.15
CA GLN A 220 17.18 7.50 -2.70
C GLN A 220 17.17 7.50 -4.23
N GLU A 221 18.35 7.47 -4.86
CA GLU A 221 18.49 7.52 -6.32
C GLU A 221 17.75 6.38 -7.04
N ILE A 222 17.76 5.16 -6.46
CA ILE A 222 17.06 4.01 -7.03
C ILE A 222 15.54 4.21 -6.91
N LEU A 223 15.08 4.73 -5.78
CA LEU A 223 13.66 4.93 -5.53
C LEU A 223 13.10 6.08 -6.37
N GLU A 224 13.84 7.18 -6.53
CA GLU A 224 13.50 8.29 -7.43
C GLU A 224 13.32 7.82 -8.86
N LEU A 225 14.15 6.87 -9.32
CA LEU A 225 14.00 6.24 -10.63
C LEU A 225 12.67 5.49 -10.77
N VAL A 226 12.25 4.80 -9.71
CA VAL A 226 11.01 4.00 -9.68
C VAL A 226 9.77 4.88 -9.63
N ILE A 227 9.76 5.89 -8.75
CA ILE A 227 8.63 6.80 -8.58
C ILE A 227 8.56 7.91 -9.63
N GLN A 228 9.66 8.15 -10.36
CA GLN A 228 9.77 9.19 -11.38
C GLN A 228 9.55 10.60 -10.83
N GLU A 229 9.95 10.84 -9.59
CA GLU A 229 9.97 12.16 -8.94
C GLU A 229 11.11 12.23 -7.92
N LYS A 230 11.47 13.47 -7.51
CA LYS A 230 12.48 13.69 -6.46
C LYS A 230 11.89 13.48 -5.07
N ILE A 231 12.62 12.73 -4.24
CA ILE A 231 12.30 12.55 -2.82
C ILE A 231 12.86 13.75 -2.07
N LYS A 232 11.99 14.49 -1.36
CA LYS A 232 12.40 15.69 -0.61
C LYS A 232 12.67 15.41 0.86
N GLU A 233 11.70 14.81 1.54
CA GLU A 233 11.73 14.63 2.98
C GLU A 233 11.20 13.25 3.33
N VAL A 234 11.94 12.55 4.19
CA VAL A 234 11.63 11.19 4.63
C VAL A 234 11.67 11.05 6.14
N GLU A 235 12.04 12.12 6.86
CA GLU A 235 12.22 12.10 8.32
C GLU A 235 10.91 11.75 9.06
N PHE A 236 9.76 12.11 8.47
CA PHE A 236 8.44 11.69 8.97
C PHE A 236 8.33 10.17 9.16
N LEU A 237 9.02 9.35 8.35
CA LEU A 237 8.98 7.89 8.43
C LEU A 237 9.53 7.32 9.74
N LYS A 238 10.33 8.09 10.49
CA LYS A 238 10.81 7.68 11.83
C LYS A 238 9.67 7.53 12.83
N ASN A 239 8.68 8.42 12.74
CA ASN A 239 7.58 8.53 13.69
C ASN A 239 6.23 8.11 13.08
N ALA A 240 6.14 7.99 11.75
CA ALA A 240 4.92 7.64 11.07
C ALA A 240 4.43 6.23 11.46
N PRO A 241 3.14 6.06 11.75
CA PRO A 241 2.58 4.73 11.98
C PRO A 241 2.78 3.82 10.77
N PHE A 242 2.71 2.51 10.98
CA PHE A 242 2.67 1.52 9.91
C PHE A 242 1.29 1.51 9.24
N ASN A 243 0.93 2.64 8.62
CA ASN A 243 -0.24 2.82 7.78
C ASN A 243 0.24 3.18 6.38
N LEU A 244 -0.14 2.37 5.39
CA LEU A 244 0.36 2.51 4.03
C LEU A 244 -0.09 3.82 3.39
N GLU A 245 -1.36 4.21 3.55
CA GLU A 245 -1.89 5.43 2.94
C GLU A 245 -1.19 6.67 3.49
N LEU A 246 -0.99 6.74 4.81
CA LEU A 246 -0.30 7.84 5.46
C LEU A 246 1.17 7.93 5.02
N ARG A 247 1.86 6.79 4.96
CA ARG A 247 3.27 6.77 4.52
C ARG A 247 3.41 7.12 3.05
N LEU A 248 2.49 6.66 2.20
CA LEU A 248 2.45 7.05 0.79
C LEU A 248 2.13 8.55 0.63
N LEU A 249 1.25 9.13 1.45
CA LEU A 249 0.90 10.56 1.40
C LEU A 249 2.12 11.46 1.64
N GLY A 250 2.93 11.11 2.65
CA GLY A 250 4.18 11.80 2.95
C GLY A 250 5.29 11.51 1.95
N PHE A 251 5.35 10.28 1.42
CA PHE A 251 6.43 9.87 0.51
C PHE A 251 6.27 10.45 -0.90
N PHE A 252 5.06 10.41 -1.46
CA PHE A 252 4.80 10.93 -2.79
C PHE A 252 4.55 12.42 -2.77
N LYS A 253 5.25 13.17 -3.60
CA LYS A 253 5.01 14.61 -3.74
C LYS A 253 3.79 14.89 -4.61
N TYR A 254 3.70 14.23 -5.77
CA TYR A 254 2.67 14.50 -6.76
C TYR A 254 1.69 13.32 -6.91
N PRO A 255 0.37 13.56 -6.94
CA PRO A 255 -0.62 12.51 -7.23
C PRO A 255 -0.38 11.79 -8.57
N LYS A 256 0.21 12.49 -9.56
CA LYS A 256 0.56 11.90 -10.87
C LYS A 256 1.56 10.74 -10.77
N SER A 257 2.47 10.78 -9.78
CA SER A 257 3.46 9.74 -9.55
C SER A 257 2.81 8.42 -9.12
N LEU A 258 1.70 8.48 -8.39
CA LEU A 258 0.88 7.30 -8.07
C LEU A 258 0.20 6.72 -9.31
N GLU A 259 -0.27 7.57 -10.23
CA GLU A 259 -0.86 7.11 -11.49
C GLU A 259 0.17 6.35 -12.35
N ASN A 260 1.40 6.86 -12.42
CA ASN A 260 2.51 6.24 -13.13
C ASN A 260 2.88 4.86 -12.56
N LEU A 261 2.59 4.61 -11.29
CA LEU A 261 2.76 3.33 -10.60
C LEU A 261 1.48 2.49 -10.52
N ARG A 262 0.44 2.88 -11.27
CA ARG A 262 -0.84 2.13 -11.37
C ARG A 262 -1.58 1.96 -10.05
N TYR A 263 -1.45 2.91 -9.12
CA TYR A 263 -2.31 2.93 -7.94
C TYR A 263 -3.79 3.12 -8.33
N PRO A 264 -4.75 2.59 -7.55
CA PRO A 264 -6.17 2.76 -7.81
C PRO A 264 -6.58 4.24 -7.84
N LYS A 265 -7.49 4.61 -8.75
CA LYS A 265 -8.00 5.99 -8.90
C LYS A 265 -8.55 6.55 -7.58
N LYS A 266 -9.17 5.71 -6.75
CA LYS A 266 -9.66 6.10 -5.41
C LYS A 266 -8.52 6.68 -4.54
N ILE A 267 -7.37 6.01 -4.50
CA ILE A 267 -6.20 6.44 -3.71
C ILE A 267 -5.64 7.76 -4.25
N ILE A 268 -5.56 7.91 -5.58
CA ILE A 268 -5.05 9.13 -6.21
C ILE A 268 -5.92 10.34 -5.84
N VAL A 269 -7.26 10.18 -5.91
CA VAL A 269 -8.22 11.24 -5.55
C VAL A 269 -8.15 11.55 -4.05
N LEU A 270 -8.09 10.51 -3.20
CA LEU A 270 -7.92 10.66 -1.76
C LEU A 270 -6.68 11.51 -1.44
N PHE A 271 -5.56 11.25 -2.11
CA PHE A 271 -4.29 11.92 -1.85
C PHE A 271 -4.25 13.35 -2.34
N ALA A 272 -4.84 13.62 -3.50
CA ALA A 272 -4.98 14.99 -4.00
C ALA A 272 -5.75 15.84 -2.98
N LYS A 273 -6.92 15.38 -2.55
CA LYS A 273 -7.73 16.06 -1.52
C LYS A 273 -7.00 16.16 -0.18
N ALA A 274 -6.31 15.10 0.26
CA ALA A 274 -5.57 15.12 1.53
C ALA A 274 -4.42 16.13 1.51
N LYS A 275 -3.71 16.29 0.38
CA LYS A 275 -2.66 17.33 0.24
C LYS A 275 -3.23 18.75 0.30
N GLU A 276 -4.41 18.96 -0.27
CA GLU A 276 -5.11 20.25 -0.19
C GLU A 276 -5.55 20.55 1.26
N CYS A 277 -6.12 19.56 1.97
CA CYS A 277 -6.42 19.65 3.40
C CYS A 277 -5.18 19.99 4.24
N HIS A 278 -4.08 19.27 4.00
CA HIS A 278 -2.81 19.45 4.72
C HIS A 278 -2.29 20.90 4.61
N GLN A 279 -2.34 21.48 3.41
CA GLN A 279 -1.98 22.88 3.19
C GLN A 279 -2.92 23.86 3.91
N ALA A 280 -4.22 23.57 3.90
CA ALA A 280 -5.22 24.42 4.55
C ALA A 280 -5.08 24.45 6.08
N PHE A 281 -4.57 23.39 6.70
CA PHE A 281 -4.36 23.35 8.15
C PHE A 281 -3.41 24.42 8.66
N LEU A 282 -2.43 24.85 7.87
CA LEU A 282 -1.54 25.97 8.24
C LEU A 282 -2.31 27.26 8.55
N ASN A 283 -3.48 27.44 7.95
CA ASN A 283 -4.32 28.63 8.10
C ASN A 283 -5.57 28.38 8.95
N THR A 284 -5.72 27.21 9.57
CA THR A 284 -6.95 26.82 10.30
C THR A 284 -6.78 26.99 11.81
N HIS A 285 -7.32 28.06 12.37
CA HIS A 285 -7.12 28.47 13.77
C HIS A 285 -8.40 28.48 14.60
N ASN A 286 -9.58 28.50 13.95
CA ASN A 286 -10.88 28.58 14.60
C ASN A 286 -11.95 27.67 13.94
N LYS A 287 -13.12 27.55 14.58
CA LYS A 287 -14.21 26.69 14.09
C LYS A 287 -14.74 27.11 12.72
N THR A 288 -14.83 28.40 12.44
CA THR A 288 -15.38 28.91 11.17
C THR A 288 -14.50 28.50 10.00
N GLU A 289 -13.18 28.73 10.09
CA GLU A 289 -12.20 28.27 9.10
C GLU A 289 -12.25 26.76 8.89
N LEU A 290 -12.30 26.00 9.99
CA LEU A 290 -12.39 24.54 9.93
C LEU A 290 -13.69 24.07 9.26
N LYS A 291 -14.83 24.70 9.53
CA LYS A 291 -16.10 24.37 8.88
C LYS A 291 -16.08 24.69 7.38
N PHE A 292 -15.44 25.79 6.96
CA PHE A 292 -15.22 26.06 5.54
C PHE A 292 -14.32 25.02 4.87
N LEU A 293 -13.32 24.50 5.57
CA LEU A 293 -12.53 23.39 5.07
C LEU A 293 -13.39 22.12 4.93
N LEU A 294 -14.09 21.73 6.00
CA LEU A 294 -14.96 20.55 6.02
C LEU A 294 -16.11 20.63 5.01
N LYS A 295 -16.57 21.84 4.63
CA LYS A 295 -17.54 22.03 3.55
C LYS A 295 -17.07 21.36 2.25
N ASN A 296 -15.80 21.53 1.89
CA ASN A 296 -15.26 21.15 0.59
C ASN A 296 -14.67 19.74 0.54
N TYR A 297 -14.35 19.14 1.69
CA TYR A 297 -13.68 17.83 1.75
C TYR A 297 -14.47 16.78 2.53
N ASP A 298 -14.28 15.53 2.15
CA ASP A 298 -14.83 14.38 2.86
C ASP A 298 -13.98 14.07 4.11
N LEU A 299 -14.53 13.32 5.06
CA LEU A 299 -13.81 13.02 6.31
C LEU A 299 -12.58 12.13 6.10
N GLU A 300 -12.59 11.24 5.11
CA GLU A 300 -11.47 10.34 4.78
C GLU A 300 -10.18 11.13 4.42
N PRO A 301 -10.15 12.03 3.41
CA PRO A 301 -8.97 12.86 3.12
C PRO A 301 -8.62 13.84 4.25
N PHE A 302 -9.62 14.39 4.96
CA PHE A 302 -9.39 15.28 6.09
C PHE A 302 -8.61 14.58 7.21
N ASN A 303 -9.07 13.39 7.63
CA ASN A 303 -8.45 12.64 8.73
C ASN A 303 -7.05 12.16 8.34
N LEU A 304 -6.88 11.63 7.12
CA LEU A 304 -5.57 11.20 6.62
C LEU A 304 -4.57 12.37 6.60
N ALA A 305 -5.02 13.53 6.13
CA ALA A 305 -4.21 14.74 6.13
C ALA A 305 -3.87 15.21 7.55
N LEU A 306 -4.81 15.15 8.49
CA LEU A 306 -4.63 15.60 9.87
C LEU A 306 -3.65 14.69 10.63
N ASP A 307 -3.75 13.38 10.41
CA ASP A 307 -2.81 12.40 10.98
C ASP A 307 -1.40 12.61 10.45
N PHE A 308 -1.25 12.90 9.15
CA PHE A 308 0.06 13.26 8.58
C PHE A 308 0.56 14.61 9.11
N TYR A 309 -0.29 15.63 9.15
CA TYR A 309 0.03 16.95 9.68
C TYR A 309 0.46 16.90 11.15
N ALA A 310 -0.09 15.97 11.94
CA ALA A 310 0.30 15.75 13.33
C ALA A 310 1.74 15.27 13.51
N LEU A 311 2.34 14.61 12.51
CA LEU A 311 3.75 14.21 12.53
C LEU A 311 4.68 15.42 12.44
N GLU A 312 4.25 16.47 11.73
CA GLU A 312 5.03 17.68 11.49
C GLU A 312 4.71 18.77 12.52
N ASN A 313 3.43 18.91 12.88
CA ASN A 313 2.88 20.01 13.67
C ASN A 313 1.94 19.50 14.79
N PRO A 314 2.43 18.71 15.76
CA PRO A 314 1.59 17.95 16.70
C PRO A 314 0.67 18.83 17.57
N LYS A 315 1.18 19.97 18.05
CA LYS A 315 0.39 20.90 18.89
C LYS A 315 -0.76 21.53 18.10
N HIS A 316 -0.52 21.90 16.84
CA HIS A 316 -1.55 22.52 16.02
C HIS A 316 -2.59 21.50 15.56
N ALA A 317 -2.16 20.31 15.16
CA ALA A 317 -3.05 19.21 14.83
C ALA A 317 -3.99 18.86 16.00
N LEU A 318 -3.49 18.87 17.24
CA LEU A 318 -4.31 18.64 18.43
C LEU A 318 -5.38 19.72 18.61
N LYS A 319 -5.04 20.98 18.35
CA LYS A 319 -6.02 22.10 18.37
C LYS A 319 -7.10 21.91 17.31
N ILE A 320 -6.72 21.58 16.07
CA ILE A 320 -7.66 21.31 14.97
C ILE A 320 -8.59 20.15 15.33
N LYS A 321 -8.04 19.06 15.90
CA LYS A 321 -8.82 17.91 16.39
C LYS A 321 -9.80 18.31 17.51
N GLY A 322 -9.40 19.21 18.41
CA GLY A 322 -10.28 19.80 19.43
C GLY A 322 -11.44 20.57 18.81
N LEU A 323 -11.16 21.49 17.89
CA LEU A 323 -12.17 22.26 17.15
C LEU A 323 -13.13 21.33 16.39
N PHE A 324 -12.61 20.29 15.75
CA PHE A 324 -13.43 19.29 15.05
C PHE A 324 -14.40 18.59 16.00
N LYS A 325 -13.93 18.18 17.18
CA LYS A 325 -14.76 17.55 18.21
C LYS A 325 -15.84 18.49 18.73
N GLU A 326 -15.52 19.77 18.95
CA GLU A 326 -16.51 20.78 19.36
C GLU A 326 -17.61 20.97 18.32
N ILE A 327 -17.24 21.12 17.04
CA ILE A 327 -18.18 21.25 15.91
C ILE A 327 -19.14 20.04 15.88
N PHE A 328 -18.59 18.84 16.01
CA PHE A 328 -19.37 17.60 15.94
C PHE A 328 -20.30 17.45 17.15
N ASN A 329 -19.79 17.69 18.37
CA ASN A 329 -20.59 17.60 19.59
C ASN A 329 -21.75 18.62 19.64
N ALA A 330 -21.53 19.80 19.06
CA ALA A 330 -22.53 20.85 18.98
C ALA A 330 -23.47 20.71 17.76
N ASN A 331 -23.30 19.68 16.93
CA ASN A 331 -24.02 19.49 15.66
C ASN A 331 -23.99 20.75 14.76
N GLU A 332 -22.86 21.46 14.73
CA GLU A 332 -22.75 22.68 13.93
C GLU A 332 -22.78 22.35 12.41
N PRO A 333 -23.49 23.16 11.59
CA PRO A 333 -23.61 22.88 10.17
C PRO A 333 -22.33 23.24 9.40
N PHE A 334 -21.87 22.30 8.56
CA PHE A 334 -20.75 22.50 7.63
C PHE A 334 -20.93 21.75 6.30
N LYS A 335 -21.92 20.85 6.19
CA LYS A 335 -22.36 20.23 4.95
C LYS A 335 -23.79 20.64 4.61
N LYS A 336 -24.16 20.55 3.33
CA LYS A 336 -25.54 20.80 2.86
C LYS A 336 -26.55 19.91 3.57
N GLU A 337 -26.17 18.70 3.95
CA GLU A 337 -27.03 17.78 4.70
C GLU A 337 -27.36 18.27 6.11
N HIS A 338 -26.54 19.14 6.70
CA HIS A 338 -26.79 19.75 8.02
C HIS A 338 -27.72 20.97 7.97
N LEU A 339 -28.01 21.52 6.78
CA LEU A 339 -28.92 22.65 6.64
C LEU A 339 -30.35 22.25 7.01
N ALA A 340 -31.04 23.10 7.77
CA ALA A 340 -32.47 22.96 8.04
C ALA A 340 -33.30 23.11 6.75
N LEU A 341 -32.89 24.03 5.86
CA LEU A 341 -33.51 24.23 4.55
C LEU A 341 -33.06 23.17 3.54
N LYS A 342 -34.03 22.49 2.91
CA LYS A 342 -33.79 21.48 1.87
C LYS A 342 -34.22 21.97 0.49
N GLY A 343 -33.65 21.38 -0.56
CA GLY A 343 -33.96 21.74 -1.95
C GLY A 343 -35.43 21.58 -2.31
N GLY A 344 -36.12 20.55 -1.80
CA GLY A 344 -37.56 20.36 -2.01
C GLY A 344 -38.41 21.52 -1.50
N THR A 345 -38.04 22.14 -0.38
CA THR A 345 -38.71 23.33 0.16
C THR A 345 -38.55 24.52 -0.79
N LEU A 346 -37.37 24.71 -1.37
CA LEU A 346 -37.14 25.76 -2.35
C LEU A 346 -37.93 25.51 -3.64
N GLN A 347 -38.06 24.25 -4.08
CA GLN A 347 -38.90 23.90 -5.22
C GLN A 347 -40.38 24.22 -4.96
N SER A 348 -40.91 23.87 -3.79
CA SER A 348 -42.30 24.21 -3.44
C SER A 348 -42.55 25.71 -3.32
N LEU A 349 -41.51 26.49 -3.05
CA LEU A 349 -41.55 27.96 -3.02
C LEU A 349 -41.35 28.62 -4.39
N GLY A 350 -41.22 27.83 -5.47
CA GLY A 350 -41.13 28.33 -6.84
C GLY A 350 -39.72 28.64 -7.36
N TYR A 351 -38.65 28.23 -6.65
CA TYR A 351 -37.27 28.41 -7.12
C TYR A 351 -36.88 27.34 -8.15
N GLN A 352 -36.19 27.77 -9.21
CA GLN A 352 -35.74 26.89 -10.29
C GLN A 352 -34.61 25.94 -9.87
N HIS A 353 -34.66 24.70 -10.37
CA HIS A 353 -33.70 23.65 -10.05
C HIS A 353 -32.24 24.04 -10.25
N GLN A 354 -31.94 24.82 -11.30
CA GLN A 354 -30.58 25.27 -11.63
C GLN A 354 -29.99 26.22 -10.56
N LYS A 355 -30.80 27.06 -9.91
CA LYS A 355 -30.36 28.04 -8.90
C LYS A 355 -30.38 27.50 -7.46
N ILE A 356 -31.11 26.41 -7.20
CA ILE A 356 -31.23 25.83 -5.85
C ILE A 356 -29.86 25.45 -5.27
N GLY A 357 -28.97 24.87 -6.08
CA GLY A 357 -27.64 24.48 -5.63
C GLY A 357 -26.82 25.66 -5.11
N GLU A 358 -26.94 26.81 -5.77
CA GLU A 358 -26.27 28.08 -5.42
C GLU A 358 -26.88 28.70 -4.17
N ILE A 359 -28.22 28.77 -4.08
CA ILE A 359 -28.93 29.27 -2.90
C ILE A 359 -28.56 28.45 -1.66
N LEU A 360 -28.60 27.12 -1.75
CA LEU A 360 -28.21 26.24 -0.64
C LEU A 360 -26.74 26.41 -0.25
N ASN A 361 -25.85 26.69 -1.21
CA ASN A 361 -24.45 27.00 -0.90
C ASN A 361 -24.33 28.33 -0.13
N ALA A 362 -25.06 29.36 -0.53
CA ALA A 362 -25.05 30.65 0.15
C ALA A 362 -25.64 30.56 1.57
N CYS A 363 -26.73 29.81 1.75
CA CYS A 363 -27.28 29.48 3.07
C CYS A 363 -26.26 28.70 3.92
N LEU A 364 -25.53 27.75 3.32
CA LEU A 364 -24.48 27.02 4.03
C LEU A 364 -23.38 27.95 4.54
N ASP A 365 -22.92 28.90 3.73
CA ASP A 365 -21.90 29.88 4.13
C ASP A 365 -22.37 30.77 5.28
N LEU A 366 -23.63 31.19 5.24
CA LEU A 366 -24.26 31.96 6.32
C LEU A 366 -24.26 31.20 7.65
N VAL A 367 -24.67 29.93 7.65
CA VAL A 367 -24.76 29.13 8.89
C VAL A 367 -23.39 28.63 9.36
N ILE A 368 -22.40 28.50 8.47
CA ILE A 368 -21.02 28.23 8.85
C ILE A 368 -20.48 29.40 9.67
N VAL A 369 -20.74 30.65 9.26
CA VAL A 369 -20.31 31.84 10.01
C VAL A 369 -21.09 31.97 11.32
N ASN A 370 -22.41 31.75 11.29
CA ASN A 370 -23.25 31.80 12.49
C ASN A 370 -24.24 30.61 12.55
N PRO A 371 -23.92 29.54 13.30
CA PRO A 371 -24.77 28.35 13.41
C PRO A 371 -26.20 28.61 13.89
N LYS A 372 -26.42 29.71 14.64
CA LYS A 372 -27.76 30.07 15.15
C LYS A 372 -28.76 30.40 14.04
N HIS A 373 -28.28 30.74 12.85
CA HIS A 373 -29.12 31.03 11.68
C HIS A 373 -29.66 29.77 10.99
N ASN A 374 -29.35 28.56 11.48
CA ASN A 374 -29.80 27.30 10.86
C ASN A 374 -31.20 26.87 11.31
N SER A 375 -32.18 27.77 11.29
CA SER A 375 -33.61 27.43 11.41
C SER A 375 -34.29 27.52 10.05
N LEU A 376 -35.34 26.72 9.83
CA LEU A 376 -36.03 26.68 8.55
C LEU A 376 -36.68 28.03 8.23
N GLU A 377 -37.32 28.64 9.22
CA GLU A 377 -38.03 29.92 9.12
C GLU A 377 -37.06 31.04 8.72
N PHE A 378 -35.95 31.17 9.45
CA PHE A 378 -34.94 32.20 9.19
C PHE A 378 -34.32 32.05 7.80
N LEU A 379 -33.98 30.83 7.38
CA LEU A 379 -33.40 30.58 6.07
C LEU A 379 -34.38 30.88 4.94
N ILE A 380 -35.68 30.59 5.10
CA ILE A 380 -36.70 30.93 4.10
C ILE A 380 -36.81 32.45 3.92
N GLU A 381 -36.89 33.20 5.02
CA GLU A 381 -36.95 34.66 4.98
C GLU A 381 -35.68 35.24 4.34
N TRP A 382 -34.51 34.79 4.79
CA TRP A 382 -33.23 35.24 4.25
C TRP A 382 -33.10 35.01 2.74
N VAL A 383 -33.63 33.89 2.23
CA VAL A 383 -33.66 33.58 0.80
C VAL A 383 -34.63 34.49 0.05
N LYS A 384 -35.87 34.66 0.55
CA LYS A 384 -36.88 35.54 -0.08
C LYS A 384 -36.40 36.99 -0.21
N ASP A 385 -35.62 37.47 0.75
CA ASP A 385 -35.04 38.82 0.73
C ASP A 385 -33.95 39.01 -0.33
N ARG A 386 -33.35 37.94 -0.86
CA ARG A 386 -32.14 37.99 -1.70
C ARG A 386 -32.29 37.36 -3.07
N TYR A 387 -33.22 36.42 -3.23
CA TYR A 387 -33.40 35.63 -4.44
C TYR A 387 -34.86 35.70 -4.88
N LEU A 388 -35.09 35.89 -6.18
CA LEU A 388 -36.43 35.91 -6.76
C LEU A 388 -36.83 34.51 -7.25
N PRO A 389 -38.05 34.03 -6.92
CA PRO A 389 -38.62 32.83 -7.52
C PRO A 389 -39.03 33.14 -8.97
N ASN A 390 -38.18 32.73 -9.93
CA ASN A 390 -38.23 32.98 -11.39
C ASN A 390 -37.68 34.32 -11.89
N ASP A 391 -37.14 34.30 -13.11
CA ASP A 391 -36.42 35.40 -13.75
C ASP A 391 -37.24 36.69 -13.85
N ALA A 392 -37.01 37.63 -12.94
CA ALA A 392 -36.89 39.02 -13.34
C ALA A 392 -35.41 39.25 -13.67
N ILE A 393 -35.11 39.34 -14.96
CA ILE A 393 -33.82 39.71 -15.52
C ILE A 393 -33.34 41.01 -14.84
N ASN A 394 -32.31 40.95 -13.99
CA ASN A 394 -31.10 41.78 -14.14
C ASN A 394 -30.07 41.60 -13.02
N LEU A 395 -28.83 41.54 -13.49
CA LEU A 395 -27.53 41.83 -12.89
C LEU A 395 -27.47 42.44 -11.48
N SER A 396 -26.50 41.90 -10.72
CA SER A 396 -25.78 42.46 -9.55
C SER A 396 -26.44 42.35 -8.15
N PRO A 397 -25.64 42.07 -7.09
CA PRO A 397 -26.12 42.05 -5.72
C PRO A 397 -26.67 43.43 -5.35
N ILE A 398 -27.84 43.47 -4.72
CA ILE A 398 -28.47 44.71 -4.24
C ILE A 398 -27.47 45.43 -3.34
N GLY A 399 -26.91 46.54 -3.86
CA GLY A 399 -25.98 47.39 -3.15
C GLY A 399 -26.61 47.95 -1.88
N GLN A 400 -25.85 47.90 -0.78
CA GLN A 400 -26.15 48.65 0.44
C GLN A 400 -26.38 50.12 0.10
N LYS A 401 -27.58 50.63 0.35
CA LYS A 401 -27.82 52.07 0.46
C LYS A 401 -27.84 52.45 1.94
N ASN A 402 -27.03 53.48 2.20
CA ASN A 402 -26.69 54.09 3.47
C ASN A 402 -27.88 54.34 4.40
N LYS A 403 -27.64 54.09 5.69
CA LYS A 403 -28.34 54.75 6.79
C LYS A 403 -27.99 56.24 6.75
N ASN A 404 -29.00 57.07 6.99
CA ASN A 404 -28.86 58.50 7.28
C ASN A 404 -27.88 58.77 8.42
#